data_AF-A0A3B9PNW8-F1
#
_entry.id   AF-A0A3B9PNW8-F1
#
_cell.length_a   1.000
_cell.length_b   1.000
_cell.length_c   1.000
_cell.angle_alpha   90.00
_cell.angle_beta   90.00
_cell.angle_gamma   90.00
#
_symmetry.space_group_name_H-M   'P 1'
#
loop_
_entity.id
_entity.type
_entity.pdbx_description
1 polymer ?
#
loop_
_entity_poly.entity_id
_entity_poly.type
_entity_poly.pdbx_seq_one_letter_code
_entity_poly.pdbx_strand_id
1 'polypeptide(L)'
;MRKRGVPRWGDWSSKPGGAVSRSQVGSTPILFRHPHPPSCSRPLPARIMAELRGCPFPEDLRYNPANHLWFAAEGEGVWRVGVTPFGVAIAGEILLFTPKPAGRRLDAGRAFGLLEAGKTVFPVKTPVAAEVVEGNADMAASARLMNTDAYAAWLVRLRIEAEDAARQLLPWADAQAAIEAQMDLWRFDDLDGFQAPLLGEGAKGLPG
;
A
#
# COMPACT_ATOMS: atom_id res chain seq x y z
N MET A 1 17.17 50.25 -0.92
CA MET A 1 18.33 50.89 -0.25
C MET A 1 17.78 51.75 0.88
N ARG A 2 18.05 51.57 2.17
CA ARG A 2 19.35 51.54 2.85
C ARG A 2 19.23 50.70 4.14
N LYS A 3 20.17 49.78 4.34
CA LYS A 3 20.53 49.21 5.65
C LYS A 3 21.39 50.25 6.41
N ARG A 4 21.30 50.26 7.75
CA ARG A 4 22.28 50.75 8.76
C ARG A 4 21.54 50.77 10.11
N GLY A 5 22.06 50.31 11.25
CA GLY A 5 23.37 49.78 11.61
C GLY A 5 23.32 49.35 13.09
N VAL A 6 24.18 48.42 13.47
CA VAL A 6 24.48 48.06 14.87
C VAL A 6 25.66 48.93 15.32
N PRO A 7 25.78 49.24 16.63
CA PRO A 7 27.05 48.92 17.29
C PRO A 7 26.91 48.25 18.67
N ARG A 8 28.04 47.65 19.07
CA ARG A 8 28.32 46.72 20.18
C ARG A 8 28.97 47.44 21.40
N TRP A 9 29.19 46.65 22.46
CA TRP A 9 30.18 46.75 23.57
C TRP A 9 29.60 47.31 24.89
N GLY A 10 29.92 46.83 26.11
CA GLY A 10 30.81 45.80 26.66
C GLY A 10 30.37 45.51 28.13
N ASP A 11 30.57 44.30 28.66
CA ASP A 11 31.70 43.85 29.50
C ASP A 11 31.69 44.44 30.94
N TRP A 12 31.40 43.60 31.94
CA TRP A 12 31.61 43.89 33.37
C TRP A 12 32.17 42.66 34.08
N SER A 13 33.20 42.93 34.88
CA SER A 13 34.16 42.00 35.48
C SER A 13 33.96 41.89 37.00
N SER A 14 34.07 40.66 37.50
CA SER A 14 34.70 40.19 38.76
C SER A 14 34.32 40.75 40.15
N LYS A 15 34.12 39.83 41.12
CA LYS A 15 34.99 39.50 42.30
C LYS A 15 34.18 38.72 43.40
N PRO A 16 34.75 38.25 44.55
CA PRO A 16 35.36 36.92 44.70
C PRO A 16 34.91 36.16 45.98
N GLY A 17 35.45 34.95 46.22
CA GLY A 17 35.81 34.50 47.57
C GLY A 17 35.23 33.17 48.06
N GLY A 18 36.10 32.33 48.63
CA GLY A 18 35.71 31.27 49.58
C GLY A 18 36.23 29.87 49.26
N ALA A 19 37.45 29.55 49.70
CA ALA A 19 37.93 28.17 49.86
C ALA A 19 37.46 27.61 51.22
N VAL A 20 37.27 26.29 51.36
CA VAL A 20 37.70 25.46 52.51
C VAL A 20 37.47 23.95 52.28
N SER A 21 38.50 23.20 52.69
CA SER A 21 38.65 21.79 53.11
C SER A 21 38.23 20.60 52.24
N ARG A 22 39.24 19.78 51.96
CA ARG A 22 39.17 18.32 51.76
C ARG A 22 38.51 17.62 52.95
N SER A 23 37.71 16.60 52.65
CA SER A 23 37.66 15.36 53.43
C SER A 23 37.29 14.21 52.51
N GLN A 24 38.23 13.29 52.36
CA GLN A 24 38.09 12.01 51.67
C GLN A 24 37.24 11.09 52.52
N VAL A 25 36.16 10.53 51.95
CA VAL A 25 35.55 9.29 52.46
C VAL A 25 35.10 8.47 51.26
N GLY A 26 35.48 7.19 51.25
CA GLY A 26 35.41 6.28 50.10
C GLY A 26 33.99 6.05 49.58
N SER A 27 33.86 6.03 48.25
CA SER A 27 32.62 5.73 47.55
C SER A 27 32.76 4.35 46.89
N THR A 28 32.08 3.36 47.44
CA THR A 28 31.87 2.07 46.76
C THR A 28 30.49 2.14 46.11
N PRO A 29 30.35 2.11 44.77
CA PRO A 29 29.03 2.12 44.16
C PRO A 29 28.39 0.73 44.33
N ILE A 30 27.36 0.67 45.17
CA ILE A 30 26.41 -0.45 45.17
C ILE A 30 25.62 -0.33 43.86
N LEU A 31 25.90 -1.22 42.91
CA LEU A 31 25.14 -1.34 41.67
C LEU A 31 23.72 -1.84 42.00
N PHE A 32 22.76 -0.92 42.18
CA PHE A 32 21.34 -1.25 42.12
C PHE A 32 20.98 -1.60 40.69
N ARG A 33 20.99 -2.91 40.39
CA ARG A 33 20.45 -3.45 39.14
C ARG A 33 18.93 -3.29 39.20
N HIS A 34 18.39 -2.25 38.55
CA HIS A 34 16.94 -2.17 38.34
C HIS A 34 16.51 -3.36 37.47
N PRO A 35 15.54 -4.19 37.90
CA PRO A 35 14.96 -5.18 37.02
C PRO A 35 14.26 -4.44 35.88
N HIS A 36 14.73 -4.65 34.65
CA HIS A 36 13.98 -4.26 33.46
C HIS A 36 12.63 -4.99 33.49
N PRO A 37 11.49 -4.32 33.23
CA PRO A 37 10.26 -5.04 32.97
C PRO A 37 10.50 -5.96 31.77
N PRO A 38 9.98 -7.21 31.75
CA PRO A 38 10.07 -8.03 30.57
C PRO A 38 9.39 -7.27 29.44
N SER A 39 10.13 -7.01 28.36
CA SER A 39 9.54 -6.53 27.12
C SER A 39 8.61 -7.63 26.61
N CYS A 40 7.33 -7.53 26.97
CA CYS A 40 6.27 -8.30 26.32
C CYS A 40 6.12 -7.75 24.90
N SER A 41 7.01 -8.17 24.00
CA SER A 41 6.76 -8.10 22.56
C SER A 41 5.67 -9.11 22.25
N ARG A 42 4.42 -8.72 22.48
CA ARG A 42 3.28 -9.48 21.98
C ARG A 42 3.44 -9.53 20.46
N PRO A 43 3.62 -10.71 19.85
CA PRO A 43 3.70 -10.78 18.40
C PRO A 43 2.43 -10.17 17.83
N LEU A 44 2.58 -9.29 16.85
CA LEU A 44 1.44 -8.78 16.10
C LEU A 44 0.66 -10.00 15.59
N PRO A 45 -0.68 -10.03 15.74
CA PRO A 45 -1.45 -11.14 15.20
C PRO A 45 -1.12 -11.28 13.72
N ALA A 46 -0.88 -12.53 13.29
CA ALA A 46 -0.69 -12.82 11.87
C ALA A 46 -1.87 -12.22 11.09
N ARG A 47 -1.56 -11.61 9.94
CA ARG A 47 -2.54 -11.01 9.05
C ARG A 47 -3.65 -12.04 8.79
N ILE A 48 -4.91 -11.69 9.09
CA ILE A 48 -6.03 -12.59 8.78
C ILE A 48 -6.17 -12.58 7.26
N MET A 49 -5.99 -13.76 6.67
CA MET A 49 -6.11 -13.98 5.25
C MET A 49 -7.36 -14.82 5.04
N ALA A 50 -8.42 -14.20 4.52
CA ALA A 50 -9.55 -14.94 4.00
C ALA A 50 -9.14 -15.65 2.71
N GLU A 51 -9.90 -16.66 2.31
CA GLU A 51 -9.69 -17.38 1.07
C GLU A 51 -11.04 -17.63 0.39
N LEU A 52 -11.06 -17.50 -0.94
CA LEU A 52 -12.21 -17.81 -1.77
C LEU A 52 -11.72 -18.49 -3.04
N ARG A 53 -12.08 -19.77 -3.22
CA ARG A 53 -11.71 -20.58 -4.41
C ARG A 53 -10.20 -20.61 -4.68
N GLY A 54 -9.41 -20.80 -3.62
CA GLY A 54 -7.94 -20.78 -3.69
C GLY A 54 -7.32 -19.38 -3.81
N CYS A 55 -8.10 -18.32 -4.00
CA CYS A 55 -7.59 -16.95 -3.99
C CYS A 55 -7.50 -16.41 -2.55
N PRO A 56 -6.31 -15.99 -2.07
CA PRO A 56 -6.21 -15.28 -0.80
C PRO A 56 -6.80 -13.87 -0.90
N PHE A 57 -7.45 -13.39 0.16
CA PHE A 57 -7.96 -12.03 0.32
C PHE A 57 -7.67 -11.51 1.74
N PRO A 58 -6.56 -10.77 1.95
CA PRO A 58 -6.25 -10.17 3.25
C PRO A 58 -7.31 -9.18 3.77
N GLU A 59 -7.79 -9.39 4.99
CA GLU A 59 -8.92 -8.60 5.52
C GLU A 59 -8.57 -7.15 5.88
N ASP A 60 -7.28 -6.83 5.98
CA ASP A 60 -6.79 -5.48 6.25
C ASP A 60 -6.76 -4.57 5.00
N LEU A 61 -7.06 -5.13 3.82
CA LEU A 61 -7.18 -4.36 2.58
C LEU A 61 -8.61 -3.86 2.35
N ARG A 62 -8.72 -2.99 1.35
CA ARG A 62 -9.99 -2.66 0.70
C ARG A 62 -10.01 -3.20 -0.72
N TYR A 63 -11.19 -3.45 -1.23
CA TYR A 63 -11.40 -4.10 -2.51
C TYR A 63 -12.40 -3.31 -3.36
N ASN A 64 -12.18 -3.33 -4.66
CA ASN A 64 -13.19 -2.95 -5.63
C ASN A 64 -13.49 -4.16 -6.53
N PRO A 65 -14.58 -4.90 -6.27
CA PRO A 65 -14.90 -6.14 -6.99
C PRO A 65 -15.00 -5.95 -8.50
N ALA A 66 -15.60 -4.84 -8.94
CA ALA A 66 -15.86 -4.55 -10.35
C ALA A 66 -14.58 -4.34 -11.18
N ASN A 67 -13.49 -3.87 -10.58
CA ASN A 67 -12.21 -3.69 -11.26
C ASN A 67 -11.16 -4.75 -10.85
N HIS A 68 -11.52 -5.70 -9.99
CA HIS A 68 -10.62 -6.72 -9.43
C HIS A 68 -9.38 -6.14 -8.74
N LEU A 69 -9.52 -4.97 -8.10
CA LEU A 69 -8.43 -4.24 -7.45
C LEU A 69 -8.47 -4.39 -5.94
N TRP A 70 -7.28 -4.36 -5.33
CA TRP A 70 -7.09 -4.18 -3.90
C TRP A 70 -6.41 -2.83 -3.62
N PHE A 71 -6.68 -2.30 -2.43
CA PHE A 71 -6.20 -0.99 -1.97
C PHE A 71 -5.69 -1.11 -0.53
N ALA A 72 -4.45 -0.69 -0.30
CA ALA A 72 -3.84 -0.60 1.02
C ALA A 72 -3.65 0.87 1.41
N ALA A 73 -4.26 1.29 2.52
CA ALA A 73 -4.13 2.67 3.01
C ALA A 73 -2.70 2.93 3.51
N GLU A 74 -2.15 4.09 3.14
CA GLU A 74 -0.84 4.55 3.63
C GLU A 74 -0.93 5.85 4.43
N GLY A 75 -2.15 6.38 4.62
CA GLY A 75 -2.42 7.63 5.31
C GLY A 75 -2.64 8.80 4.35
N GLU A 76 -3.20 9.89 4.87
CA GLU A 76 -3.43 11.15 4.12
C GLU A 76 -4.20 10.97 2.80
N GLY A 77 -5.11 9.99 2.71
CA GLY A 77 -5.87 9.70 1.49
C GLY A 77 -5.06 9.02 0.38
N VAL A 78 -3.83 8.56 0.66
CA VAL A 78 -2.99 7.80 -0.27
C VAL A 78 -3.22 6.31 -0.09
N TRP A 79 -3.37 5.62 -1.22
CA TRP A 79 -3.60 4.18 -1.30
C TRP A 79 -2.62 3.55 -2.27
N ARG A 80 -1.92 2.50 -1.83
CA ARG A 80 -1.29 1.56 -2.77
C ARG A 80 -2.37 0.71 -3.41
N VAL A 81 -2.28 0.53 -4.72
CA VAL A 81 -3.28 -0.19 -5.51
C VAL A 81 -2.60 -1.34 -6.24
N GLY A 82 -3.24 -2.50 -6.26
CA GLY A 82 -2.81 -3.63 -7.07
C GLY A 82 -4.00 -4.45 -7.58
N VAL A 83 -3.70 -5.52 -8.33
CA VAL A 83 -4.71 -6.44 -8.88
C VAL A 83 -4.83 -7.64 -7.95
N THR A 84 -6.04 -8.14 -7.74
CA THR A 84 -6.30 -9.35 -6.93
C THR A 84 -5.82 -10.61 -7.65
N PRO A 85 -5.57 -11.73 -6.93
CA PRO A 85 -5.25 -13.02 -7.58
C PRO A 85 -6.27 -13.42 -8.64
N PHE A 86 -7.56 -13.24 -8.35
CA PHE A 86 -8.64 -13.44 -9.32
C PHE A 86 -8.49 -12.55 -10.56
N GLY A 87 -8.22 -11.26 -10.38
CA GLY A 87 -7.99 -10.32 -11.49
C GLY A 87 -6.79 -10.69 -12.35
N VAL A 88 -5.72 -11.20 -11.75
CA VAL A 88 -4.54 -11.72 -12.47
C VAL A 88 -4.92 -12.96 -13.27
N ALA A 89 -5.62 -13.91 -12.65
CA ALA A 89 -6.00 -15.16 -13.29
C ALA A 89 -6.87 -14.95 -14.54
N ILE A 90 -7.87 -14.04 -14.48
CA ILE A 90 -8.73 -13.74 -15.63
C ILE A 90 -8.03 -12.89 -16.71
N ALA A 91 -7.00 -12.11 -16.34
CA ALA A 91 -6.19 -11.38 -17.30
C ALA A 91 -5.21 -12.31 -18.05
N GLY A 92 -4.79 -13.41 -17.41
CA GLY A 92 -3.78 -14.34 -17.92
C GLY A 92 -2.36 -13.96 -17.48
N GLU A 93 -1.34 -14.58 -18.10
CA GLU A 93 0.06 -14.35 -17.73
C GLU A 93 0.45 -12.88 -17.93
N ILE A 94 0.69 -12.18 -16.82
CA ILE A 94 1.08 -10.77 -16.85
C ILE A 94 2.54 -10.61 -17.23
N LEU A 95 2.79 -9.73 -18.20
CA LEU A 95 4.09 -9.42 -18.76
C LEU A 95 4.61 -8.05 -18.32
N LEU A 96 3.73 -7.04 -18.29
CA LEU A 96 4.12 -5.65 -18.04
C LEU A 96 2.98 -4.84 -17.44
N PHE A 97 3.34 -3.83 -16.64
CA PHE A 97 2.45 -2.74 -16.28
C PHE A 97 3.10 -1.39 -16.60
N THR A 98 2.35 -0.51 -17.26
CA THR A 98 2.78 0.86 -17.59
C THR A 98 1.90 1.88 -16.88
N PRO A 99 2.39 2.56 -15.83
CA PRO A 99 1.62 3.58 -15.12
C PRO A 99 1.50 4.88 -15.93
N LYS A 100 0.46 5.66 -15.64
CA LYS A 100 0.43 7.07 -16.03
C LYS A 100 1.42 7.91 -15.21
N PRO A 101 1.85 9.07 -15.70
CA PRO A 101 2.76 9.96 -14.96
C PRO A 101 2.16 10.43 -13.63
N ALA A 102 3.03 10.64 -12.65
CA ALA A 102 2.70 11.30 -11.39
C ALA A 102 2.06 12.69 -11.61
N GLY A 103 1.18 13.10 -10.70
CA GLY A 103 0.38 14.33 -10.77
C GLY A 103 -0.80 14.25 -11.73
N ARG A 104 -1.02 13.11 -12.41
CA ARG A 104 -2.15 12.98 -13.33
C ARG A 104 -3.45 12.81 -12.55
N ARG A 105 -4.38 13.74 -12.76
CA ARG A 105 -5.79 13.61 -12.32
C ARG A 105 -6.61 12.74 -13.27
N LEU A 106 -7.49 11.94 -12.68
CA LEU A 106 -8.32 10.93 -13.32
C LEU A 106 -9.75 11.05 -12.78
N ASP A 107 -10.73 11.06 -13.68
CA ASP A 107 -12.13 10.83 -13.31
C ASP A 107 -12.37 9.34 -13.03
N ALA A 108 -13.47 9.02 -12.36
CA ALA A 108 -13.91 7.64 -12.16
C ALA A 108 -14.02 6.89 -13.50
N GLY A 109 -13.58 5.63 -13.52
CA GLY A 109 -13.56 4.79 -14.71
C GLY A 109 -12.42 5.10 -15.70
N ARG A 110 -11.56 6.09 -15.42
CA ARG A 110 -10.37 6.36 -16.25
C ARG A 110 -9.21 5.45 -15.85
N ALA A 111 -8.43 5.03 -16.83
CA ALA A 111 -7.25 4.20 -16.60
C ALA A 111 -6.15 4.97 -15.85
N PHE A 112 -5.54 4.37 -14.82
CA PHE A 112 -4.30 4.86 -14.21
C PHE A 112 -3.04 4.18 -14.78
N GLY A 113 -3.22 3.10 -15.55
CA GLY A 113 -2.14 2.44 -16.27
C GLY A 113 -2.67 1.40 -17.27
N LEU A 114 -1.75 0.76 -17.98
CA LEU A 114 -2.01 -0.33 -18.91
C LEU A 114 -1.33 -1.60 -18.40
N LEU A 115 -2.07 -2.70 -18.39
CA LEU A 115 -1.60 -4.03 -18.01
C LEU A 115 -1.51 -4.90 -19.26
N GLU A 116 -0.35 -5.46 -19.53
CA GLU A 116 -0.13 -6.37 -20.66
C GLU A 116 -0.07 -7.81 -20.16
N ALA A 117 -0.95 -8.65 -20.72
CA ALA A 117 -1.00 -10.07 -20.42
C ALA A 117 -1.03 -10.89 -21.71
N GLY A 118 -0.03 -11.74 -21.91
CA GLY A 118 0.15 -12.50 -23.16
C GLY A 118 0.11 -11.63 -24.42
N LYS A 119 -1.01 -11.68 -25.16
CA LYS A 119 -1.22 -10.94 -26.42
C LYS A 119 -2.21 -9.77 -26.27
N THR A 120 -2.58 -9.42 -25.05
CA THR A 120 -3.65 -8.44 -24.81
C THR A 120 -3.18 -7.36 -23.85
N VAL A 121 -3.64 -6.14 -24.08
CA VAL A 121 -3.37 -4.98 -23.24
C VAL A 121 -4.69 -4.45 -22.72
N PHE A 122 -4.80 -4.36 -21.39
CA PHE A 122 -6.01 -3.95 -20.69
C PHE A 122 -5.79 -2.63 -19.94
N PRO A 123 -6.77 -1.70 -19.98
CA PRO A 123 -6.72 -0.52 -19.14
C PRO A 123 -7.06 -0.88 -17.68
N VAL A 124 -6.19 -0.51 -16.74
CA VAL A 124 -6.49 -0.64 -15.29
C VAL A 124 -7.09 0.66 -14.79
N LYS A 125 -8.37 0.62 -14.40
CA LYS A 125 -9.19 1.81 -14.13
C LYS A 125 -9.35 2.08 -12.64
N THR A 126 -9.39 3.36 -12.28
CA THR A 126 -9.79 3.75 -10.92
C THR A 126 -11.31 3.70 -10.79
N PRO A 127 -11.88 3.18 -9.68
CA PRO A 127 -13.33 3.18 -9.45
C PRO A 127 -13.88 4.57 -9.09
N VAL A 128 -12.99 5.52 -8.75
CA VAL A 128 -13.32 6.86 -8.23
C VAL A 128 -12.42 7.91 -8.87
N ALA A 129 -12.76 9.19 -8.67
CA ALA A 129 -11.83 10.27 -9.00
C ALA A 129 -10.54 10.11 -8.17
N ALA A 130 -9.38 10.29 -8.81
CA ALA A 130 -8.09 10.06 -8.18
C ALA A 130 -6.97 10.89 -8.82
N GLU A 131 -5.89 11.09 -8.08
CA GLU A 131 -4.62 11.59 -8.59
C GLU A 131 -3.55 10.50 -8.49
N VAL A 132 -2.82 10.26 -9.59
CA VAL A 132 -1.66 9.36 -9.57
C VAL A 132 -0.53 10.05 -8.80
N VAL A 133 -0.19 9.52 -7.63
CA VAL A 133 0.93 10.03 -6.82
C VAL A 133 2.25 9.55 -7.44
N GLU A 134 2.35 8.24 -7.69
CA GLU A 134 3.49 7.64 -8.37
C GLU A 134 3.14 6.23 -8.89
N GLY A 135 3.92 5.75 -9.86
CA GLY A 135 3.93 4.34 -10.23
C GLY A 135 5.00 3.58 -9.48
N ASN A 136 4.81 2.27 -9.30
CA ASN A 136 5.84 1.41 -8.73
C ASN A 136 7.01 1.26 -9.73
N ALA A 137 8.15 1.86 -9.40
CA ALA A 137 9.34 1.81 -10.24
C ALA A 137 9.84 0.37 -10.50
N ASP A 138 9.55 -0.55 -9.60
CA ASP A 138 9.98 -1.95 -9.71
C ASP A 138 9.16 -2.73 -10.75
N MET A 139 8.01 -2.21 -11.20
CA MET A 139 7.13 -2.91 -12.16
C MET A 139 7.76 -3.14 -13.52
N ALA A 140 8.72 -2.31 -13.94
CA ALA A 140 9.46 -2.53 -15.18
C ALA A 140 10.26 -3.84 -15.16
N ALA A 141 10.72 -4.28 -13.98
CA ALA A 141 11.48 -5.52 -13.80
C ALA A 141 10.63 -6.68 -13.24
N SER A 142 9.53 -6.36 -12.54
CA SER A 142 8.83 -7.31 -11.66
C SER A 142 7.33 -7.40 -11.88
N ALA A 143 6.76 -6.89 -12.97
CA ALA A 143 5.34 -7.09 -13.28
C ALA A 143 4.93 -8.57 -13.25
N ARG A 144 5.84 -9.47 -13.66
CA ARG A 144 5.65 -10.93 -13.59
C ARG A 144 5.41 -11.46 -12.17
N LEU A 145 5.85 -10.74 -11.12
CA LEU A 145 5.61 -11.10 -9.72
C LEU A 145 4.12 -11.19 -9.41
N MET A 146 3.26 -10.42 -10.10
CA MET A 146 1.80 -10.51 -9.91
C MET A 146 1.26 -11.91 -10.18
N ASN A 147 1.90 -12.69 -11.06
CA ASN A 147 1.47 -14.06 -11.38
C ASN A 147 1.66 -15.03 -10.21
N THR A 148 2.52 -14.72 -9.24
CA THR A 148 2.81 -15.59 -8.09
C THR A 148 2.51 -14.94 -6.75
N ASP A 149 2.61 -13.61 -6.66
CA ASP A 149 2.31 -12.81 -5.46
C ASP A 149 1.71 -11.45 -5.86
N ALA A 150 0.40 -11.47 -6.11
CA ALA A 150 -0.38 -10.30 -6.49
C ALA A 150 -0.41 -9.19 -5.40
N TYR A 151 -0.11 -9.53 -4.14
CA TYR A 151 -0.16 -8.59 -3.01
C TYR A 151 1.18 -7.92 -2.74
N ALA A 152 2.30 -8.57 -3.08
CA ALA A 152 3.61 -7.93 -3.10
C ALA A 152 3.76 -6.95 -4.28
N ALA A 153 3.10 -7.22 -5.40
CA ALA A 153 3.22 -6.47 -6.65
C ALA A 153 2.17 -5.34 -6.78
N TRP A 154 2.34 -4.28 -6.00
CA TRP A 154 1.54 -3.06 -6.15
C TRP A 154 1.89 -2.30 -7.45
N LEU A 155 0.90 -1.63 -8.03
CA LEU A 155 0.99 -0.97 -9.33
C LEU A 155 1.30 0.53 -9.22
N VAL A 156 0.48 1.25 -8.46
CA VAL A 156 0.52 2.70 -8.31
C VAL A 156 0.13 3.10 -6.89
N ARG A 157 0.51 4.33 -6.51
CA ARG A 157 -0.12 5.06 -5.42
C ARG A 157 -1.14 6.04 -5.99
N LEU A 158 -2.36 6.00 -5.47
CA LEU A 158 -3.42 6.94 -5.80
C LEU A 158 -3.79 7.77 -4.58
N ARG A 159 -4.00 9.07 -4.78
CA ARG A 159 -4.68 9.93 -3.81
C ARG A 159 -6.17 9.93 -4.14
N ILE A 160 -6.99 9.57 -3.16
CA ILE A 160 -8.44 9.39 -3.27
C ILE A 160 -9.11 10.13 -2.12
N GLU A 161 -10.19 10.86 -2.40
CA GLU A 161 -10.98 11.54 -1.39
C GLU A 161 -11.64 10.55 -0.41
N ALA A 162 -11.70 10.91 0.87
CA ALA A 162 -12.17 10.00 1.91
C ALA A 162 -13.62 9.51 1.68
N GLU A 163 -14.49 10.40 1.19
CA GLU A 163 -15.88 10.07 0.88
C GLU A 163 -16.00 9.07 -0.28
N ASP A 164 -15.18 9.23 -1.31
CA ASP A 164 -15.11 8.31 -2.43
C ASP A 164 -14.57 6.94 -2.02
N ALA A 165 -13.49 6.94 -1.22
CA ALA A 165 -12.93 5.72 -0.67
C ALA A 165 -13.96 4.95 0.17
N ALA A 166 -14.70 5.63 1.05
CA ALA A 166 -15.73 5.02 1.89
C ALA A 166 -16.88 4.39 1.09
N ARG A 167 -17.20 4.94 -0.09
CA ARG A 167 -18.27 4.42 -0.95
C ARG A 167 -17.86 3.25 -1.82
N GLN A 168 -16.64 3.26 -2.35
CA GLN A 168 -16.25 2.39 -3.47
C GLN A 168 -15.16 1.37 -3.11
N LEU A 169 -14.48 1.53 -1.98
CA LEU A 169 -13.42 0.64 -1.52
C LEU A 169 -13.92 -0.15 -0.30
N LEU A 170 -14.32 -1.39 -0.54
CA LEU A 170 -15.05 -2.21 0.42
C LEU A 170 -14.09 -3.03 1.29
N PRO A 171 -14.34 -3.19 2.60
CA PRO A 171 -13.67 -4.22 3.39
C PRO A 171 -14.05 -5.61 2.86
N TRP A 172 -13.24 -6.62 3.19
CA TRP A 172 -13.48 -8.00 2.72
C TRP A 172 -14.92 -8.48 2.96
N ALA A 173 -15.44 -8.28 4.18
CA ALA A 173 -16.78 -8.72 4.57
C ALA A 173 -17.90 -8.22 3.64
N ASP A 174 -17.75 -7.01 3.09
CA ASP A 174 -18.72 -6.40 2.18
C ASP A 174 -18.42 -6.73 0.70
N ALA A 175 -17.15 -7.01 0.38
CA ALA A 175 -16.71 -7.30 -0.97
C ALA A 175 -16.97 -8.75 -1.40
N GLN A 176 -16.95 -9.70 -0.45
CA GLN A 176 -16.90 -11.14 -0.70
C GLN A 176 -18.00 -11.60 -1.67
N ALA A 177 -19.28 -11.29 -1.39
CA ALA A 177 -20.39 -11.77 -2.21
C ALA A 177 -20.33 -11.23 -3.66
N ALA A 178 -19.85 -9.99 -3.85
CA ALA A 178 -19.69 -9.41 -5.17
C ALA A 178 -18.52 -10.03 -5.94
N ILE A 179 -17.41 -10.37 -5.25
CA ILE A 179 -16.28 -11.09 -5.84
C ILE A 179 -16.71 -12.51 -6.23
N GLU A 180 -17.44 -13.20 -5.36
CA GLU A 180 -17.97 -14.54 -5.62
C GLU A 180 -18.89 -14.55 -6.85
N ALA A 181 -19.81 -13.58 -6.95
CA ALA A 181 -20.66 -13.44 -8.13
C ALA A 181 -19.86 -13.19 -9.42
N GLN A 182 -18.75 -12.45 -9.36
CA GLN A 182 -17.85 -12.30 -10.50
C GLN A 182 -17.14 -13.62 -10.84
N MET A 183 -16.67 -14.36 -9.83
CA MET A 183 -16.07 -15.69 -10.04
C MET A 183 -17.07 -16.64 -10.71
N ASP A 184 -18.35 -16.61 -10.32
CA ASP A 184 -19.41 -17.39 -10.98
C ASP A 184 -19.61 -17.01 -12.45
N LEU A 185 -19.64 -15.72 -12.75
CA LEU A 185 -19.74 -15.23 -14.14
C LEU A 185 -18.56 -15.74 -14.98
N TRP A 186 -17.37 -15.80 -14.39
CA TRP A 186 -16.16 -16.29 -15.03
C TRP A 186 -16.00 -17.82 -15.01
N ARG A 187 -16.93 -18.56 -14.37
CA ARG A 187 -16.79 -20.01 -14.11
C ARG A 187 -15.46 -20.33 -13.45
N PHE A 188 -15.04 -19.46 -12.54
CA PHE A 188 -13.83 -19.59 -11.76
C PHE A 188 -14.14 -20.46 -10.54
N ASP A 189 -13.82 -21.76 -10.62
CA ASP A 189 -14.09 -22.72 -9.54
C ASP A 189 -12.91 -22.82 -8.56
N ASP A 190 -11.69 -22.71 -9.06
CA ASP A 190 -10.44 -22.85 -8.29
C ASP A 190 -9.28 -22.15 -9.01
N LEU A 191 -8.36 -21.54 -8.25
CA LEU A 191 -7.22 -20.79 -8.79
C LEU A 191 -6.22 -21.67 -9.54
N ASP A 192 -5.89 -22.85 -9.02
CA ASP A 192 -4.86 -23.71 -9.60
C ASP A 192 -5.35 -24.36 -10.91
N GLY A 193 -6.66 -24.63 -11.00
CA GLY A 193 -7.30 -25.20 -12.18
C GLY A 193 -7.80 -24.19 -13.22
N PHE A 194 -7.88 -22.90 -12.90
CA PHE A 194 -8.48 -21.91 -13.79
C PHE A 194 -7.59 -21.61 -15.01
N GLN A 195 -8.23 -21.51 -16.17
CA GLN A 195 -7.60 -21.04 -17.40
C GLN A 195 -8.47 -19.96 -18.02
N ALA A 196 -7.91 -18.76 -18.19
CA ALA A 196 -8.63 -17.67 -18.83
C ALA A 196 -9.02 -18.08 -20.27
N PRO A 197 -10.29 -17.92 -20.68
CA PRO A 197 -10.71 -18.25 -22.02
C PRO A 197 -9.95 -17.40 -23.05
N LEU A 198 -9.49 -18.05 -24.11
CA LEU A 198 -8.81 -17.37 -25.20
C LEU A 198 -9.79 -16.40 -25.89
N LEU A 199 -9.35 -15.16 -26.13
CA LEU A 199 -10.10 -14.18 -26.90
C LEU A 199 -10.50 -14.77 -28.27
N GLY A 200 -11.76 -15.18 -28.40
CA GLY A 200 -12.33 -15.82 -29.60
C GLY A 200 -13.03 -17.16 -29.37
N GLU A 201 -12.63 -17.92 -28.35
CA GLU A 201 -13.25 -19.19 -27.97
C GLU A 201 -13.83 -19.07 -26.55
N GLY A 202 -15.16 -19.17 -26.42
CA GLY A 202 -15.82 -19.11 -25.11
C GLY A 202 -15.97 -17.72 -24.48
N ALA A 203 -15.33 -16.67 -24.99
CA ALA A 203 -15.51 -15.28 -24.51
C ALA A 203 -16.91 -14.69 -24.79
N LYS A 204 -17.77 -15.37 -25.57
CA LYS A 204 -19.18 -14.99 -25.76
C LYS A 204 -19.94 -15.20 -24.44
N GLY A 205 -20.09 -14.13 -23.66
CA GLY A 205 -20.91 -14.11 -22.45
C GLY A 205 -20.19 -13.73 -21.17
N LEU A 206 -18.88 -13.48 -21.21
CA LEU A 206 -18.12 -12.97 -20.07
C LEU A 206 -18.20 -11.44 -20.01
N PRO A 207 -18.38 -10.83 -18.83
CA PRO A 207 -18.37 -9.38 -18.69
C PRO A 207 -16.97 -8.85 -19.05
N GLY A 208 -16.93 -7.83 -19.93
CA GLY A 208 -15.70 -7.16 -20.38
C GLY A 208 -15.35 -5.90 -19.60
#